data_AF-A0A8S8YIV9-F1
#
_entry.id   AF-A0A8S8YIV9-F1
#
_cell.length_a   1.000
_cell.length_b   1.000
_cell.length_c   1.000
_cell.angle_alpha   90.00
_cell.angle_beta   90.00
_cell.angle_gamma   90.00
#
_symmetry.space_group_name_H-M   'P 1'
#
loop_
_entity.id
_entity.type
_entity.pdbx_description
1 polymer ?
#
loop_
_entity_poly.entity_id
_entity_poly.type
_entity_poly.pdbx_seq_one_letter_code
_entity_poly.pdbx_strand_id
1 'polypeptide(L)'
;MYCLVGSIGWTLAGATATGFDGLVHGNAGGAWDNAKKAIEQGEIEGAAKGDDAHNAAVVGDTIGDPFKDTSGPSLNILIKLMSIVSVVIAGMLSKAGELGSL
;
A
#
# COMPACT_ATOMS: atom_id res chain seq x y z
N MET A 1 17.66 -16.37 21.56
CA MET A 1 16.20 -16.20 21.43
C MET A 1 15.78 -14.72 21.38
N TYR A 2 16.18 -13.86 22.34
CA TYR A 2 15.82 -12.43 22.34
C TYR A 2 16.25 -11.64 21.08
N CYS A 3 17.39 -11.99 20.47
CA CYS A 3 17.83 -11.40 19.20
C CYS A 3 16.87 -11.70 18.02
N LEU A 4 16.21 -12.86 18.01
CA LEU A 4 15.21 -13.23 17.01
C LEU A 4 13.90 -12.42 17.19
N VAL A 5 13.43 -12.28 18.42
CA VAL A 5 12.25 -11.45 18.73
C VAL A 5 12.50 -9.98 18.37
N GLY A 6 13.70 -9.47 18.70
CA GLY A 6 14.12 -8.12 18.30
C GLY A 6 14.17 -7.94 16.78
N SER A 7 14.65 -8.94 16.03
CA SER A 7 14.72 -8.88 14.57
C SER A 7 13.31 -8.78 13.93
N ILE A 8 12.34 -9.54 14.42
CA ILE A 8 10.93 -9.48 13.97
C ILE A 8 10.35 -8.08 14.23
N GLY A 9 10.65 -7.49 15.40
CA GLY A 9 10.21 -6.13 15.74
C GLY A 9 10.75 -5.06 14.78
N TRP A 10 12.04 -5.11 14.44
CA TRP A 10 12.65 -4.15 13.51
C TRP A 10 12.12 -4.30 12.09
N THR A 11 11.88 -5.53 11.61
CA THR A 11 11.26 -5.76 10.30
C THR A 11 9.84 -5.20 10.24
N LEU A 12 9.04 -5.39 11.28
CA LEU A 12 7.66 -4.86 11.34
C LEU A 12 7.64 -3.32 11.38
N ALA A 13 8.55 -2.72 12.14
CA ALA A 13 8.70 -1.26 12.20
C ALA A 13 9.08 -0.69 10.82
N GLY A 14 10.04 -1.30 10.13
CA GLY A 14 10.43 -0.90 8.77
C GLY A 14 9.32 -1.08 7.73
N ALA A 15 8.59 -2.19 7.80
CA ALA A 15 7.45 -2.45 6.91
C ALA A 15 6.30 -1.46 7.13
N THR A 16 6.05 -1.05 8.37
CA THR A 16 5.03 -0.05 8.70
C THR A 16 5.42 1.34 8.19
N ALA A 17 6.69 1.72 8.35
CA ALA A 17 7.19 3.02 7.87
C ALA A 17 7.15 3.13 6.33
N THR A 18 7.57 2.08 5.63
CA THR A 18 7.58 2.05 4.16
C THR A 18 6.18 1.87 3.56
N GLY A 19 5.25 1.22 4.26
CA GLY A 19 3.86 1.09 3.77
C GLY A 19 3.05 2.39 3.78
N PHE A 20 3.58 3.49 4.32
CA PHE A 20 2.99 4.81 4.13
C PHE A 20 2.87 5.19 2.64
N ASP A 21 3.79 4.71 1.80
CA ASP A 21 3.70 4.88 0.35
C ASP A 21 2.44 4.26 -0.26
N GLY A 22 1.79 3.31 0.42
CA GLY A 22 0.49 2.77 -0.02
C GLY A 22 -0.60 3.84 -0.10
N LEU A 23 -0.55 4.87 0.76
CA LEU A 23 -1.47 6.03 0.70
C LEU A 23 -1.15 6.92 -0.50
N VAL A 24 0.13 7.11 -0.81
CA VAL A 24 0.58 7.90 -1.96
C VAL A 24 0.12 7.26 -3.26
N HIS A 25 0.27 5.94 -3.39
CA HIS A 25 -0.18 5.17 -4.56
C HIS A 25 -1.70 5.22 -4.73
N GLY A 26 -2.47 5.05 -3.64
CA GLY A 26 -3.93 5.15 -3.69
C GLY A 26 -4.42 6.54 -4.10
N ASN A 27 -3.83 7.60 -3.54
CA ASN A 27 -4.20 8.98 -3.86
C ASN A 27 -3.78 9.38 -5.28
N ALA A 28 -2.60 8.96 -5.74
CA ALA A 28 -2.14 9.24 -7.10
C ALA A 28 -3.01 8.54 -8.16
N GLY A 29 -3.33 7.26 -7.97
CA GLY A 29 -4.23 6.52 -8.86
C GLY A 29 -5.65 7.11 -8.87
N GLY A 30 -6.17 7.52 -7.71
CA GLY A 30 -7.45 8.21 -7.61
C GLY A 30 -7.46 9.59 -8.28
N ALA A 31 -6.37 10.35 -8.19
CA ALA A 31 -6.24 11.64 -8.85
C ALA A 31 -6.25 11.50 -10.39
N TRP A 32 -5.57 10.48 -10.93
CA TRP A 32 -5.58 10.22 -12.38
C TRP A 32 -6.96 9.75 -12.89
N ASP A 33 -7.68 8.90 -12.16
CA ASP A 33 -9.06 8.52 -12.51
C ASP A 33 -10.03 9.71 -12.46
N ASN A 34 -9.90 10.56 -11.44
CA ASN A 34 -10.72 11.77 -11.31
C ASN A 34 -10.41 12.79 -12.41
N ALA A 35 -9.14 12.96 -12.78
CA ALA A 35 -8.75 13.83 -13.89
C ALA A 35 -9.34 13.35 -15.23
N LYS A 36 -9.31 12.04 -15.49
CA LYS A 36 -9.97 11.45 -16.68
C LYS A 36 -11.48 11.73 -16.66
N LYS A 37 -12.16 11.49 -15.53
CA LYS A 37 -13.61 11.72 -15.38
C LYS A 37 -13.99 13.19 -15.54
N ALA A 38 -13.19 14.13 -15.02
CA ALA A 38 -13.43 15.56 -15.18
C ALA A 38 -13.40 15.99 -16.66
N ILE A 39 -12.49 15.43 -17.46
CA ILE A 39 -12.45 15.66 -18.92
C ILE A 39 -13.66 15.02 -19.60
N GLU A 40 -14.06 13.81 -19.20
CA GLU A 40 -15.24 13.13 -19.78
C GLU A 40 -16.56 13.83 -19.45
N GLN A 41 -16.64 14.52 -18.31
CA GLN A 41 -17.79 15.28 -17.85
C GLN A 41 -17.82 16.73 -18.36
N GLY A 42 -16.75 17.17 -19.03
CA GLY A 42 -16.64 18.54 -19.55
C GLY A 42 -16.38 19.60 -18.48
N GLU A 43 -15.82 19.21 -17.34
CA GLU A 43 -15.48 20.13 -16.24
C GLU A 43 -14.19 20.93 -16.50
N ILE A 44 -13.41 20.55 -17.54
CA ILE A 44 -12.18 21.22 -17.94
C ILE A 44 -12.41 21.98 -19.25
N GLU A 45 -12.37 23.31 -19.18
CA GLU A 45 -12.47 24.17 -20.37
C GLU A 45 -11.31 23.88 -21.34
N GLY A 46 -11.65 23.63 -22.61
CA GLY A 46 -10.68 23.37 -23.67
C GLY A 46 -10.23 21.91 -23.81
N ALA A 47 -10.61 21.02 -22.90
CA ALA A 47 -10.39 19.58 -23.03
C ALA A 47 -11.72 18.87 -23.33
N ALA A 48 -11.72 18.02 -24.35
CA ALA A 48 -12.90 17.25 -24.73
C ALA A 48 -12.58 15.76 -24.84
N LYS A 49 -13.61 14.92 -24.74
CA LYS A 49 -13.46 13.49 -24.94
C LYS A 49 -12.90 13.19 -26.33
N GLY A 50 -11.77 12.49 -26.38
CA GLY A 50 -11.05 12.15 -27.62
C GLY A 50 -9.97 13.14 -28.06
N ASP A 51 -9.79 14.26 -27.34
CA ASP A 51 -8.64 15.16 -27.49
C ASP A 51 -7.35 14.54 -26.91
N ASP A 52 -6.20 15.09 -27.25
CA ASP A 52 -4.89 14.69 -26.76
C ASP A 52 -4.82 14.72 -25.23
N ALA A 53 -5.47 15.70 -24.59
CA ALA A 53 -5.58 15.78 -23.14
C ALA A 53 -6.35 14.58 -22.53
N HIS A 54 -7.43 14.14 -23.19
CA HIS A 54 -8.19 12.96 -22.77
C HIS A 54 -7.36 11.67 -22.92
N ASN A 55 -6.64 11.52 -24.04
CA ASN A 55 -5.78 10.36 -24.25
C ASN A 55 -4.66 10.28 -23.22
N ALA A 56 -4.06 11.42 -22.85
CA ALA A 56 -3.06 11.48 -21.78
C ALA A 56 -3.63 11.09 -20.42
N ALA A 57 -4.85 11.54 -20.09
CA ALA A 57 -5.53 11.19 -18.85
C ALA A 57 -5.91 9.69 -18.79
N VAL A 58 -6.31 9.09 -19.92
CA VAL A 58 -6.56 7.64 -20.02
C VAL A 58 -5.29 6.84 -19.77
N VAL A 59 -4.14 7.28 -20.29
CA VAL A 59 -2.85 6.63 -20.00
C VAL A 59 -2.51 6.76 -18.51
N GLY A 60 -2.70 7.94 -17.90
CA GLY A 60 -2.48 8.16 -16.47
C GLY A 60 -3.34 7.25 -15.58
N ASP A 61 -4.62 7.09 -15.92
CA ASP A 61 -5.54 6.19 -15.22
C ASP A 61 -5.13 4.72 -15.38
N THR A 62 -4.70 4.31 -16.58
CA THR A 62 -4.22 2.94 -16.84
C THR A 62 -2.98 2.59 -16.00
N ILE A 63 -2.08 3.57 -15.78
CA ILE A 63 -0.92 3.42 -14.89
C ILE A 63 -1.36 3.47 -13.41
N GLY A 64 -2.40 4.24 -13.10
CA GLY A 64 -2.96 4.41 -11.76
C GLY A 64 -3.80 3.24 -11.25
N ASP A 65 -4.47 2.49 -12.13
CA ASP A 65 -5.37 1.38 -11.79
C ASP A 65 -4.67 0.29 -10.93
N PRO A 66 -3.46 -0.20 -11.29
CA PRO A 66 -2.72 -1.11 -10.42
C PRO A 66 -2.42 -0.52 -9.04
N PHE A 67 -2.19 0.80 -8.96
CA PHE A 67 -1.83 1.49 -7.73
C PHE A 67 -3.02 1.71 -6.79
N LYS A 68 -4.19 2.13 -7.30
CA LYS A 68 -5.38 2.34 -6.47
C LYS A 68 -6.18 1.07 -6.19
N ASP A 69 -6.20 0.10 -7.10
CA ASP A 69 -7.11 -1.06 -6.99
C ASP A 69 -6.40 -2.34 -6.53
N THR A 70 -5.08 -2.42 -6.69
CA THR A 70 -4.31 -3.62 -6.33
C THR A 70 -3.31 -3.35 -5.20
N SER A 71 -2.24 -2.58 -5.47
CA SER A 71 -1.13 -2.46 -4.52
C SER A 71 -1.46 -1.58 -3.31
N GLY A 72 -2.17 -0.46 -3.49
CA GLY A 72 -2.56 0.45 -2.42
C GLY A 72 -3.41 -0.23 -1.33
N PRO A 73 -4.57 -0.85 -1.67
CA PRO A 73 -5.39 -1.56 -0.70
C PRO A 73 -4.68 -2.76 -0.06
N SER A 74 -3.85 -3.48 -0.83
CA SER A 74 -3.15 -4.67 -0.35
C SER A 74 -2.10 -4.37 0.73
N LEU A 75 -1.44 -3.20 0.69
CA LEU A 75 -0.42 -2.79 1.67
C LEU A 75 -0.99 -2.64 3.10
N ASN A 76 -2.22 -2.14 3.24
CA ASN A 76 -2.89 -2.03 4.54
C ASN A 76 -3.20 -3.40 5.15
N ILE A 77 -3.64 -4.35 4.31
CA ILE A 77 -3.88 -5.73 4.74
C ILE A 77 -2.57 -6.43 5.07
N LEU A 78 -1.54 -6.24 4.24
CA LEU A 78 -0.21 -6.82 4.43
C LEU A 78 0.37 -6.44 5.80
N ILE A 79 0.38 -5.15 6.17
CA ILE A 79 0.92 -4.69 7.45
C ILE A 79 0.12 -5.26 8.63
N LYS A 80 -1.20 -5.31 8.54
CA LYS A 80 -2.06 -5.87 9.59
C LYS A 80 -1.78 -7.36 9.80
N LEU A 81 -1.68 -8.12 8.71
CA LEU A 81 -1.37 -9.55 8.78
C LEU A 81 0.03 -9.81 9.30
N MET A 82 1.04 -9.08 8.80
CA MET A 82 2.41 -9.18 9.32
C MET A 82 2.49 -8.86 10.81
N SER A 83 1.72 -7.88 11.30
CA SER A 83 1.65 -7.53 12.72
C SER A 83 1.07 -8.68 13.56
N ILE A 84 -0.06 -9.25 13.16
CA ILE A 84 -0.70 -10.37 13.87
C ILE A 84 0.23 -11.60 13.88
N VAL A 85 0.81 -11.96 12.74
CA VAL A 85 1.74 -13.09 12.63
C VAL A 85 2.98 -12.86 13.50
N SER A 86 3.53 -11.63 13.50
CA SER A 86 4.69 -11.27 14.32
C SER A 86 4.42 -11.44 15.81
N VAL A 87 3.25 -11.03 16.30
CA VAL A 87 2.88 -11.17 17.72
C VAL A 87 2.73 -12.63 18.12
N VAL A 88 2.11 -13.47 17.28
CA VAL A 88 1.96 -14.91 17.55
C VAL A 88 3.33 -15.61 17.60
N ILE A 89 4.19 -15.37 16.61
CA ILE A 89 5.53 -15.96 16.55
C ILE A 89 6.41 -15.47 17.70
N ALA A 90 6.36 -14.18 18.03
CA ALA A 90 7.10 -13.65 19.17
C ALA A 90 6.69 -14.32 20.49
N GLY A 91 5.40 -14.56 20.70
CA GLY A 91 4.89 -15.30 21.87
C GLY A 91 5.38 -16.75 21.93
N MET A 92 5.40 -17.45 20.79
CA MET A 92 5.91 -18.83 20.71
C MET A 92 7.42 -18.90 20.97
N LEU A 93 8.21 -18.01 20.37
CA LEU A 93 9.67 -17.97 20.55
C LEU A 93 10.05 -17.61 21.98
N SER A 94 9.29 -16.73 22.63
CA SER A 94 9.53 -16.37 24.03
C SER A 94 9.33 -17.56 24.96
N LYS A 95 8.22 -18.30 24.81
CA LYS A 95 7.96 -19.54 25.58
C LYS A 95 8.99 -20.65 25.31
N ALA A 96 9.41 -20.82 24.05
CA ALA A 96 10.44 -21.79 23.71
C ALA A 96 11.82 -21.43 24.30
N GLY A 97 12.12 -20.13 24.42
CA GLY A 97 13.32 -19.63 25.08
C GLY A 97 13.36 -19.92 26.58
N GLU A 98 12.23 -19.78 27.26
CA GLU A 98 12.09 -20.12 28.69
C GLU A 98 12.28 -21.63 28.92
N LEU A 99 11.70 -22.47 28.06
CA LEU A 99 11.79 -23.94 28.18
C LEU A 99 13.22 -24.48 27.94
N GLY A 100 14.01 -23.82 27.08
CA GLY A 100 15.41 -24.20 26.81
C GLY A 100 16.43 -23.67 27.83
N SER A 101 15.99 -22.89 28.81
CA SER A 101 16.83 -22.37 29.91
C SER A 101 16.74 -23.18 31.21
N LEU A 102 15.92 -24.24 31.23
CA LEU A 102 15.81 -25.26 32.27
C LEU A 102 16.64 -26.49 31.91
#